data_AF-A0A7K0MSY6-F1
#
_entry.id   AF-A0A7K0MSY6-F1
#
_cell.length_a   1.000
_cell.length_b   1.000
_cell.length_c   1.000
_cell.angle_alpha   90.00
_cell.angle_beta   90.00
_cell.angle_gamma   90.00
#
_symmetry.space_group_name_H-M   'P 1'
#
loop_
_entity.id
_entity.type
_entity.pdbx_description
1 polymer ?
#
loop_
_entity_poly.entity_id
_entity_poly.type
_entity_poly.pdbx_seq_one_letter_code
_entity_poly.pdbx_strand_id
1 'polypeptide(L)'
;MSPRKNYPKNRRPKSNDEERALNPSNQSFEEDENGLWIVRKLTGSAANKPYRCPGCDQLIPMATPHTVAWLDGQEDNRRHWHNACWTKRNNRRPRTERTRNAPRF
;
A
#
# COMPACT_ATOMS: atom_id res chain seq x y z
N MET A 1 -36.75 24.32 26.50
CA MET A 1 -36.08 23.05 26.18
C MET A 1 -36.11 22.87 24.67
N SER A 2 -34.97 23.01 23.99
CA SER A 2 -34.91 23.14 22.53
C SER A 2 -34.82 21.77 21.83
N PRO A 3 -35.64 21.48 20.80
CA PRO A 3 -35.60 20.19 20.11
C PRO A 3 -34.28 19.93 19.37
N ARG A 4 -33.66 18.76 19.58
CA ARG A 4 -32.46 18.31 18.85
C ARG A 4 -32.80 18.05 17.39
N LYS A 5 -32.26 18.89 16.51
CA LYS A 5 -32.30 18.75 15.05
C LYS A 5 -31.47 17.53 14.62
N ASN A 6 -32.11 16.42 14.25
CA ASN A 6 -31.45 15.27 13.63
C ASN A 6 -31.24 15.57 12.14
N TYR A 7 -29.98 15.73 11.73
CA TYR A 7 -29.60 15.86 10.32
C TYR A 7 -29.28 14.46 9.75
N PRO A 8 -30.02 13.94 8.75
CA PRO A 8 -29.71 12.66 8.14
C PRO A 8 -28.41 12.78 7.33
N LYS A 9 -27.39 12.01 7.73
CA LYS A 9 -26.08 11.99 7.08
C LYS A 9 -26.20 11.30 5.71
N ASN A 10 -26.28 12.14 4.69
CA ASN A 10 -25.97 11.92 3.27
C ASN A 10 -25.58 10.46 2.92
N ARG A 11 -26.55 9.67 2.42
CA ARG A 11 -26.28 8.37 1.78
C ARG A 11 -25.42 8.65 0.55
N ARG A 12 -24.13 8.29 0.61
CA ARG A 12 -23.28 8.22 -0.57
C ARG A 12 -23.96 7.32 -1.61
N PRO A 13 -24.12 7.76 -2.87
CA PRO A 13 -24.68 6.91 -3.90
C PRO A 13 -23.76 5.69 -4.10
N LYS A 14 -24.33 4.49 -4.03
CA LYS A 14 -23.68 3.23 -4.41
C LYS A 14 -23.49 3.27 -5.92
N SER A 15 -22.33 3.69 -6.37
CA SER A 15 -21.93 3.56 -7.77
C SER A 15 -21.50 2.11 -8.02
N ASN A 16 -22.35 1.36 -8.75
CA ASN A 16 -22.08 0.14 -9.51
C ASN A 16 -20.96 -0.79 -8.99
N ASP A 17 -21.35 -1.71 -8.11
CA ASP A 17 -20.54 -2.87 -7.71
C ASP A 17 -20.35 -3.90 -8.85
N GLU A 18 -21.17 -3.88 -9.91
CA GLU A 18 -21.13 -4.90 -10.99
C GLU A 18 -20.03 -4.68 -12.03
N GLU A 19 -19.68 -3.44 -12.37
CA GLU A 19 -18.64 -3.18 -13.39
C GLU A 19 -17.20 -3.43 -12.86
N ARG A 20 -17.05 -3.47 -11.53
CA ARG A 20 -15.78 -3.71 -10.85
C ARG A 20 -15.37 -5.19 -10.82
N ALA A 21 -16.29 -6.10 -11.12
CA ALA A 21 -16.08 -7.53 -11.01
C ALA A 21 -15.24 -8.14 -12.15
N LEU A 22 -15.12 -7.44 -13.28
CA LEU A 22 -14.48 -7.98 -14.50
C LEU A 22 -13.10 -7.39 -14.82
N ASN A 23 -12.68 -6.34 -14.11
CA ASN A 23 -11.27 -5.93 -14.08
C ASN A 23 -10.58 -6.66 -12.92
N PRO A 24 -9.28 -7.03 -13.01
CA PRO A 24 -8.46 -7.27 -11.82
C PRO A 24 -8.28 -5.92 -11.09
N SER A 25 -9.36 -5.45 -10.46
CA SER A 25 -9.71 -4.04 -10.16
C SER A 25 -8.92 -3.40 -9.02
N ASN A 26 -7.78 -3.99 -8.71
CA ASN A 26 -6.82 -3.48 -7.74
C ASN A 26 -5.45 -3.18 -8.37
N GLN A 27 -5.29 -3.34 -9.69
CA GLN A 27 -4.07 -2.98 -10.42
C GLN A 27 -4.17 -1.55 -10.97
N SER A 28 -3.13 -0.76 -10.74
CA SER A 28 -2.94 0.59 -11.25
C SER A 28 -1.51 0.76 -11.78
N PHE A 29 -1.31 1.69 -12.70
CA PHE A 29 0.00 2.03 -13.23
C PHE A 29 0.41 3.41 -12.70
N GLU A 30 1.63 3.53 -12.21
CA GLU A 30 2.21 4.78 -11.70
C GLU A 30 3.58 5.00 -12.34
N GLU A 31 3.78 6.11 -13.04
CA GLU A 31 5.09 6.46 -13.61
C GLU A 31 5.90 7.30 -12.62
N ASP A 32 7.18 7.00 -12.44
CA ASP A 32 8.13 7.81 -11.67
C ASP A 32 9.51 7.91 -12.34
N GLU A 33 10.48 8.56 -11.67
CA GLU A 33 11.84 8.77 -12.19
C GLU A 33 12.59 7.46 -12.50
N ASN A 34 12.16 6.32 -11.96
CA ASN A 34 12.76 5.01 -12.20
C ASN A 34 12.03 4.23 -13.30
N GLY A 35 10.86 4.69 -13.75
CA GLY A 35 10.07 4.09 -14.82
C GLY A 35 8.61 3.84 -14.48
N LEU A 36 7.96 2.99 -15.27
CA LEU A 36 6.56 2.63 -15.09
C LEU A 36 6.41 1.53 -14.02
N TRP A 37 5.70 1.84 -12.94
CA TRP A 37 5.35 0.89 -11.90
C TRP A 37 3.98 0.32 -12.11
N ILE A 38 3.90 -1.00 -11.99
CA ILE A 38 2.66 -1.75 -11.89
C ILE A 38 2.40 -1.98 -10.40
N VAL A 39 1.25 -1.52 -9.95
CA VAL A 39 0.88 -1.48 -8.53
C VAL A 39 -0.40 -2.27 -8.33
N ARG A 40 -0.41 -3.21 -7.39
CA ARG A 40 -1.58 -4.01 -7.03
C ARG A 40 -1.88 -3.89 -5.54
N LYS A 41 -3.09 -3.46 -5.19
CA LYS A 41 -3.56 -3.47 -3.79
C LYS A 41 -4.06 -4.86 -3.40
N LEU A 42 -3.52 -5.40 -2.31
CA LEU A 42 -3.95 -6.66 -1.73
C LEU A 42 -4.80 -6.42 -0.48
N THR A 43 -5.86 -7.20 -0.36
CA THR A 43 -6.64 -7.30 0.88
C THR A 43 -5.89 -8.15 1.89
N GLY A 44 -6.27 -8.03 3.17
CA GLY A 44 -5.69 -8.86 4.23
C GLY A 44 -5.83 -10.35 3.93
N SER A 45 -7.01 -10.78 3.47
CA SER A 45 -7.31 -12.18 3.15
C SER A 45 -6.40 -12.78 2.08
N ALA A 46 -5.80 -11.97 1.20
CA ALA A 46 -4.85 -12.43 0.19
C ALA A 46 -3.39 -12.54 0.72
N ALA A 47 -3.12 -12.00 1.92
CA ALA A 47 -1.80 -11.94 2.54
C ALA A 47 -1.55 -13.18 3.41
N ASN A 48 -1.20 -14.30 2.78
CA ASN A 48 -0.98 -15.58 3.47
C ASN A 48 0.45 -15.77 4.03
N LYS A 49 1.35 -14.82 3.80
CA LYS A 49 2.75 -14.86 4.25
C LYS A 49 3.20 -13.49 4.73
N PRO A 50 4.07 -13.41 5.76
CA PRO A 50 4.68 -12.15 6.13
C PRO A 50 5.73 -11.74 5.10
N TYR A 51 5.80 -10.45 4.80
CA TYR A 51 6.77 -9.89 3.84
C TYR A 51 7.51 -8.70 4.44
N ARG A 52 8.73 -8.42 3.98
CA ARG A 52 9.50 -7.26 4.44
C ARG A 52 9.25 -6.03 3.58
N CYS A 53 8.88 -4.92 4.20
CA CYS A 53 8.59 -3.67 3.50
C CYS A 53 9.86 -2.87 3.18
N PRO A 54 10.17 -2.57 1.90
CA PRO A 54 11.39 -1.82 1.55
C PRO A 54 11.44 -0.39 2.12
N GLY A 55 10.29 0.28 2.28
CA GLY A 55 10.25 1.68 2.73
C GLY A 55 10.49 1.90 4.22
N CYS A 56 10.31 0.87 5.06
CA CYS A 56 10.51 0.98 6.52
C CYS A 56 11.28 -0.19 7.13
N ASP A 57 11.63 -1.20 6.34
CA ASP A 57 12.33 -2.43 6.74
C ASP A 57 11.59 -3.32 7.76
N GLN A 58 10.33 -2.99 8.06
CA GLN A 58 9.46 -3.73 8.96
C GLN A 58 8.71 -4.85 8.25
N LEU A 59 8.34 -5.87 9.01
CA LEU A 59 7.50 -6.95 8.52
C LEU A 59 6.05 -6.48 8.36
N ILE A 60 5.46 -6.82 7.23
CA ILE A 60 4.03 -6.80 6.95
C ILE A 60 3.50 -8.15 7.42
N PRO A 61 2.67 -8.20 8.48
CA PRO A 61 2.13 -9.47 8.96
C PRO A 61 1.17 -10.11 7.95
N MET A 62 0.90 -11.40 8.15
CA MET A 62 -0.21 -12.07 7.48
C MET A 62 -1.52 -11.37 7.78
N ALA A 63 -2.53 -11.56 6.92
CA ALA A 63 -3.83 -10.92 7.05
C ALA A 63 -3.83 -9.38 7.02
N THR A 64 -2.70 -8.73 6.68
CA THR A 64 -2.57 -7.26 6.65
C THR A 64 -2.75 -6.74 5.22
N PRO A 65 -3.71 -5.82 4.96
CA PRO A 65 -3.84 -5.18 3.66
C PRO A 65 -2.60 -4.36 3.30
N HIS A 66 -2.04 -4.62 2.12
CA HIS A 66 -0.79 -4.00 1.68
C HIS A 66 -0.72 -3.88 0.16
N THR A 67 0.29 -3.19 -0.35
CA THR A 67 0.46 -2.91 -1.79
C THR A 67 1.63 -3.73 -2.32
N VAL A 68 1.46 -4.38 -3.47
CA VAL A 68 2.54 -5.03 -4.22
C VAL A 68 2.88 -4.14 -5.40
N ALA A 69 4.16 -3.85 -5.61
CA ALA A 69 4.60 -3.03 -6.72
C ALA A 69 5.85 -3.62 -7.38
N TRP A 70 5.90 -3.52 -8.71
CA TRP A 70 7.03 -3.93 -9.54
C TRP A 70 7.15 -3.01 -10.75
N LEU A 71 8.34 -2.94 -11.34
CA LEU A 71 8.57 -2.22 -12.59
C LEU A 71 7.97 -3.01 -13.76
N ASP A 72 7.52 -2.31 -14.78
CA ASP A 72 7.05 -2.94 -16.01
C ASP A 72 8.13 -3.86 -16.62
N GLY A 73 7.73 -5.04 -17.06
CA GLY A 73 8.65 -6.11 -17.49
C GLY A 73 9.40 -6.84 -16.36
N GLN A 74 9.22 -6.47 -15.08
CA GLN A 74 9.88 -7.12 -13.92
C GLN A 74 8.89 -7.75 -12.93
N GLU A 75 7.93 -8.55 -13.41
CA GLU A 75 6.93 -9.18 -12.54
C GLU A 75 7.53 -10.11 -11.47
N ASP A 76 8.68 -10.73 -11.74
CA ASP A 76 9.36 -11.58 -10.75
C ASP A 76 9.93 -10.78 -9.57
N ASN A 77 10.22 -9.48 -9.78
CA ASN A 77 10.78 -8.59 -8.76
C ASN A 77 9.69 -7.85 -7.96
N ARG A 78 8.53 -8.50 -7.73
CA ARG A 78 7.44 -7.97 -6.91
C ARG A 78 7.89 -7.64 -5.49
N ARG A 79 7.68 -6.39 -5.08
CA ARG A 79 7.98 -5.91 -3.73
C ARG A 79 6.71 -5.60 -2.97
N HIS A 80 6.68 -6.01 -1.70
CA HIS A 80 5.54 -5.80 -0.81
C HIS A 80 5.75 -4.57 0.07
N TRP A 81 4.81 -3.64 0.06
CA TRP A 81 4.87 -2.38 0.77
C TRP A 81 3.64 -2.21 1.66
N HIS A 82 3.81 -1.67 2.86
CA HIS A 82 2.67 -1.09 3.57
C HIS A 82 2.02 0.00 2.70
N ASN A 83 0.69 0.12 2.74
CA ASN A 83 -0.02 1.14 1.95
C ASN A 83 0.52 2.56 2.20
N ALA A 84 0.74 2.91 3.47
CA ALA A 84 1.31 4.21 3.84
C ALA A 84 2.78 4.38 3.41
N CYS A 85 3.53 3.29 3.29
CA CYS A 85 4.91 3.35 2.80
C CYS A 85 4.95 3.52 1.27
N TRP A 86 4.04 2.88 0.53
CA TRP A 86 3.91 3.07 -0.91
C TRP A 86 3.55 4.51 -1.28
N THR A 87 2.54 5.10 -0.63
CA THR A 87 2.13 6.51 -0.86
C THR A 87 3.26 7.51 -0.60
N LYS A 88 4.21 7.15 0.28
CA LYS A 88 5.36 7.99 0.62
C LYS A 88 6.68 7.39 0.13
N ARG A 89 6.67 6.54 -0.90
CA ARG A 89 7.85 5.77 -1.34
C ARG A 89 9.06 6.65 -1.68
N ASN A 90 8.81 7.81 -2.29
CA ASN A 90 9.88 8.75 -2.65
C ASN A 90 10.53 9.40 -1.42
N ASN A 91 9.78 9.52 -0.31
CA ASN A 91 10.23 10.20 0.91
C ASN A 91 10.56 9.24 2.05
N ARG A 92 10.22 7.95 1.92
CA ARG A 92 10.51 6.91 2.91
C ARG A 92 11.65 6.02 2.45
N ARG A 93 12.75 6.09 3.18
CA ARG A 93 13.85 5.13 3.11
C ARG A 93 13.90 4.36 4.42
N PRO A 94 14.31 3.07 4.39
CA PRO A 94 14.52 2.32 5.61
C PRO A 94 15.51 3.11 6.47
N ARG A 95 15.18 3.28 7.74
CA ARG A 95 16.07 4.01 8.64
C ARG A 95 17.27 3.11 8.87
N THR A 96 18.32 3.26 8.07
CA THR A 96 19.59 2.58 8.30
C THR A 96 20.04 2.98 9.69
N GLU A 97 19.86 2.11 10.69
CA GLU A 97 20.50 2.28 11.97
C GLU A 97 21.99 2.09 11.73
N ARG A 98 22.66 3.21 11.43
CA ARG A 98 24.09 3.32 11.72
C ARG A 98 24.18 2.98 13.20
N THR A 99 24.80 1.85 13.51
CA THR A 99 25.05 1.44 14.88
C THR A 99 25.59 2.67 15.60
N ARG A 100 24.90 3.14 16.65
CA ARG A 100 25.38 4.27 17.46
C ARG A 100 26.72 3.95 18.16
N ASN A 101 27.26 2.76 17.93
CA ASN A 101 28.40 2.16 18.59
C ASN A 101 29.40 1.52 17.60
N ALA A 102 29.47 2.00 16.34
CA ALA A 102 30.57 1.60 15.46
C ALA A 102 31.89 2.11 16.06
N PRO A 103 32.88 1.22 16.34
CA PRO A 103 34.15 1.66 16.90
C PRO A 103 34.83 2.59 15.90
N ARG A 104 35.29 3.73 16.41
CA ARG A 104 36.16 4.63 15.67
C ARG A 104 37.57 4.02 15.73
N PHE A 105 38.02 3.48 14.61
CA PHE A 105 39.43 3.20 14.35
C PHE A 105 39.90 4.17 13.28
#